data_AF-A0A7G9QYZ7-F1
#
_entry.id   AF-A0A7G9QYZ7-F1
#
_cell.length_a   1.000
_cell.length_b   1.000
_cell.length_c   1.000
_cell.angle_alpha   90.00
_cell.angle_beta   90.00
_cell.angle_gamma   90.00
#
_symmetry.space_group_name_H-M   'P 1'
#
loop_
_entity.id
_entity.type
_entity.pdbx_description
1 polymer ?
#
loop_
_entity_poly.entity_id
_entity_poly.type
_entity_poly.pdbx_seq_one_letter_code
_entity_poly.pdbx_strand_id
1 'polypeptide(L)'
;MTWSLLAAGGAVLAVLAAAWWLGRQRLGEASATAPGPTFGLAVRGYRMDQVDEVVDLLERQVAEREREARALRGEEAAGTSAGEVSGRRGDADPGDEPPPRRRPVAGPGPATGRPARLRPADLLAPLLYLGVAGYVTMHLLAAVRTGYLSQGVQDQQAFEWYFGATAHNLATLANPLASDLQNYPTGVNLMANASVLGLGVPLAPLTLLAGPQVTFVLVELAGLTLTASAWYWLLRRRLPVHPAAAFLGGLLAGFGPGMVSHANGHPNFVVQALVPVVIDRLLRLAEGRRPVRDGVVLGLLAAWQVLIGEEVLLLAGVGVLVAGAVLAVHRGVRWRQLLVGLGVGAGVALTLVGVPLWWQFFGPQSYTSIWHPRRATTSPPSGAGPPAPWVPTPGPRRRCR
;
A
#
# COMPACT_ATOMS: atom_id res chain seq x y z
N MET A 1 11.64 6.13 19.20
CA MET A 1 10.34 5.43 19.06
C MET A 1 9.24 6.00 19.93
N THR A 2 9.47 6.38 21.20
CA THR A 2 8.42 6.91 22.10
C THR A 2 7.79 8.23 21.64
N TRP A 3 8.58 9.18 21.14
CA TRP A 3 8.07 10.48 20.68
C TRP A 3 7.26 10.40 19.37
N SER A 4 7.61 9.48 18.48
CA SER A 4 6.89 9.26 17.22
C SER A 4 5.52 8.62 17.46
N LEU A 5 5.41 7.73 18.45
CA LEU A 5 4.14 7.16 18.90
C LEU A 5 3.25 8.21 19.58
N LEU A 6 3.85 9.13 20.35
CA LEU A 6 3.12 10.24 20.96
C LEU A 6 2.66 11.28 19.92
N ALA A 7 3.48 11.58 18.92
CA ALA A 7 3.11 12.47 17.81
C ALA A 7 2.03 11.84 16.92
N ALA A 8 2.14 10.54 16.60
CA ALA A 8 1.11 9.80 15.88
C ALA A 8 -0.19 9.68 16.70
N GLY A 9 -0.09 9.42 18.00
CA GLY A 9 -1.22 9.41 18.92
C GLY A 9 -1.91 10.77 19.01
N GLY A 10 -1.14 11.85 19.10
CA GLY A 10 -1.65 13.22 19.08
C GLY A 10 -2.36 13.56 17.76
N ALA A 11 -1.79 13.15 16.62
CA ALA A 11 -2.42 13.32 15.31
C ALA A 11 -3.74 12.54 15.19
N VAL A 12 -3.77 11.28 15.65
CA VAL A 12 -4.98 10.44 15.66
C VAL A 12 -6.05 11.04 16.57
N LEU A 13 -5.69 11.48 17.78
CA LEU A 13 -6.62 12.13 18.70
C LEU A 13 -7.16 13.45 18.14
N ALA A 14 -6.33 14.24 17.46
CA ALA A 14 -6.77 15.45 16.78
C ALA A 14 -7.74 15.15 15.62
N VAL A 15 -7.50 14.08 14.85
CA VAL A 15 -8.42 13.62 13.80
C VAL A 15 -9.75 13.15 14.39
N LEU A 16 -9.72 12.36 15.46
CA LEU A 16 -10.92 11.87 16.14
C LEU A 16 -11.71 13.02 16.77
N ALA A 17 -11.03 13.98 17.41
CA ALA A 17 -11.65 15.18 17.97
C ALA A 17 -12.28 16.07 16.89
N ALA A 18 -11.59 16.27 15.76
CA ALA A 18 -12.11 17.03 14.63
C ALA A 18 -13.32 16.33 13.99
N ALA A 19 -13.26 15.00 13.82
CA ALA A 19 -14.36 14.19 13.30
C ALA A 19 -15.59 14.22 14.23
N TRP A 20 -15.36 14.12 15.55
CA TRP A 20 -16.41 14.24 16.57
C TRP A 20 -17.05 15.64 16.58
N TRP A 21 -16.23 16.69 16.53
CA TRP A 21 -16.71 18.08 16.51
C TRP A 21 -17.52 18.41 15.25
N LEU A 22 -17.05 17.98 14.07
CA LEU A 22 -17.78 18.12 12.81
C LEU A 22 -19.08 17.30 12.79
N GLY A 23 -19.09 16.12 13.42
CA GLY A 23 -20.29 15.32 13.61
C GLY A 23 -21.33 16.02 14.49
N ARG A 24 -20.87 16.73 15.53
CA ARG A 24 -21.75 17.48 16.45
C ARG A 24 -22.46 18.65 15.77
N GLN A 25 -21.81 19.35 14.85
CA GLN A 25 -22.45 20.46 14.12
C GLN A 25 -23.60 20.00 13.22
N ARG A 26 -23.51 18.80 12.64
CA ARG A 26 -24.59 18.21 11.82
C ARG A 26 -25.81 17.79 12.63
N LEU A 27 -25.65 17.53 13.92
CA LEU A 27 -26.77 17.22 14.83
C LEU A 27 -27.53 18.49 15.26
N GLY A 28 -26.86 19.66 15.27
CA GLY A 28 -27.49 20.94 15.57
C GLY A 28 -28.38 21.48 14.44
N GLU A 29 -28.10 21.11 13.19
CA GLU A 29 -28.93 21.48 12.03
C GLU A 29 -30.13 20.52 11.82
N ALA A 30 -30.06 19.31 12.39
CA ALA A 30 -31.07 18.26 12.21
C ALA A 30 -32.35 18.44 13.06
N SER A 31 -32.38 19.38 14.01
CA SER A 31 -33.53 19.59 14.90
C SER A 31 -34.70 20.39 14.29
N ALA A 32 -34.62 20.77 13.00
CA ALA A 32 -35.64 21.62 12.35
C ALA A 32 -36.49 20.94 11.27
N THR A 33 -36.40 19.61 11.05
CA THR A 33 -37.23 18.93 10.04
C THR A 33 -37.75 17.56 10.52
N ALA A 34 -39.03 17.31 10.24
CA ALA A 34 -39.80 16.13 10.66
C ALA A 34 -39.19 14.79 10.19
N PRO A 35 -39.48 13.66 10.87
CA PRO A 35 -38.70 12.43 10.72
C PRO A 35 -39.08 11.66 9.45
N GLY A 36 -38.26 11.80 8.41
CA GLY A 36 -38.08 10.75 7.40
C GLY A 36 -37.19 9.63 7.94
N PRO A 37 -37.10 8.46 7.26
CA PRO A 37 -36.31 7.33 7.75
C PRO A 37 -34.83 7.74 7.85
N THR A 38 -34.39 7.97 9.07
CA THR A 38 -33.02 8.36 9.42
C THR A 38 -32.12 7.14 9.36
N PHE A 39 -31.33 7.02 8.29
CA PHE A 39 -30.15 6.17 8.32
C PHE A 39 -29.07 6.88 9.15
N GLY A 40 -29.10 6.63 10.46
CA GLY A 40 -28.00 6.99 11.36
C GLY A 40 -26.78 6.12 11.06
N LEU A 41 -25.58 6.71 11.16
CA LEU A 41 -24.35 5.93 11.20
C LEU A 41 -24.36 5.11 12.50
N ALA A 42 -24.93 3.91 12.43
CA ALA A 42 -24.80 2.93 13.49
C ALA A 42 -23.41 2.32 13.36
N VAL A 43 -22.47 2.74 14.19
CA VAL A 43 -21.39 1.84 14.59
C VAL A 43 -22.10 0.73 15.37
N ARG A 44 -22.56 -0.28 14.64
CA ARG A 44 -23.12 -1.49 15.23
C ARG A 44 -21.90 -2.28 15.71
N GLY A 45 -21.41 -1.90 16.88
CA GLY A 45 -20.60 -2.82 17.67
C GLY A 45 -21.42 -4.09 17.82
N TYR A 46 -20.79 -5.24 17.61
CA TYR A 46 -21.43 -6.49 17.96
C TYR A 46 -21.73 -6.43 19.45
N ARG A 47 -23.01 -6.67 19.77
CA ARG A 47 -23.44 -6.86 21.14
C ARG A 47 -22.67 -8.09 21.66
N MET A 48 -21.91 -7.97 22.74
CA MET A 48 -21.01 -9.04 23.19
C MET A 48 -21.77 -10.35 23.42
N ASP A 49 -23.04 -10.28 23.81
CA ASP A 49 -23.94 -11.43 23.91
C ASP A 49 -24.17 -12.17 22.58
N GLN A 50 -24.13 -11.47 21.44
CA GLN A 50 -24.18 -12.11 20.10
C GLN A 50 -22.83 -12.70 19.71
N VAL A 51 -21.73 -12.13 20.19
CA VAL A 51 -20.38 -12.69 20.00
C VAL A 51 -20.25 -13.97 20.82
N ASP A 52 -20.72 -13.95 22.06
CA ASP A 52 -20.75 -15.11 22.95
C ASP A 52 -21.62 -16.23 22.37
N GLU A 53 -22.79 -15.92 21.80
CA GLU A 53 -23.63 -16.93 21.12
C GLU A 53 -22.93 -17.56 19.90
N VAL A 54 -22.20 -16.76 19.12
CA VAL A 54 -21.45 -17.24 17.96
C VAL A 54 -20.23 -18.04 18.39
N VAL A 55 -19.53 -17.62 19.44
CA VAL A 55 -18.39 -18.34 20.03
C VAL A 55 -18.86 -19.67 20.59
N ASP A 56 -19.95 -19.70 21.35
CA ASP A 56 -20.57 -20.93 21.87
C ASP A 56 -20.97 -21.88 20.73
N LEU A 57 -21.51 -21.35 19.63
CA LEU A 57 -21.88 -22.14 18.46
C LEU A 57 -20.64 -22.72 17.75
N LEU A 58 -19.57 -21.93 17.64
CA LEU A 58 -18.28 -22.36 17.10
C LEU A 58 -17.61 -23.41 17.98
N GLU A 59 -17.62 -23.22 19.30
CA GLU A 59 -17.09 -24.20 20.25
C GLU A 59 -17.85 -25.52 20.17
N ARG A 60 -19.19 -25.48 20.01
CA ARG A 60 -20.00 -26.67 19.76
C ARG A 60 -19.63 -27.36 18.44
N GLN A 61 -19.46 -26.60 17.36
CA GLN A 61 -19.07 -27.16 16.06
C GLN A 61 -17.66 -27.75 16.09
N VAL A 62 -16.72 -27.11 16.77
CA VAL A 62 -15.36 -27.63 16.97
C VAL A 62 -15.41 -28.93 17.78
N ALA A 63 -16.19 -28.97 18.87
CA ALA A 63 -16.36 -30.18 19.66
C ALA A 63 -17.00 -31.33 18.85
N GLU A 64 -17.93 -31.04 17.95
CA GLU A 64 -18.54 -32.01 17.05
C GLU A 64 -17.51 -32.56 16.04
N ARG A 65 -16.74 -31.67 15.39
CA ARG A 65 -15.67 -32.05 14.46
C ARG A 65 -14.53 -32.82 15.13
N GLU A 66 -14.21 -32.50 16.38
CA GLU A 66 -13.23 -33.26 17.16
C GLU A 66 -13.73 -34.66 17.54
N ARG A 67 -15.05 -34.84 17.74
CA ARG A 67 -15.66 -36.15 17.94
C ARG A 67 -15.62 -36.96 16.65
N GLU A 68 -15.93 -36.34 15.51
CA GLU A 68 -15.75 -36.98 14.19
C GLU A 68 -14.29 -37.39 13.96
N ALA A 69 -13.34 -36.52 14.30
CA ALA A 69 -11.90 -36.80 14.17
C ALA A 69 -11.43 -37.92 15.11
N ARG A 70 -12.01 -38.03 16.32
CA ARG A 70 -11.74 -39.13 17.26
C ARG A 70 -12.38 -40.44 16.81
N ALA A 71 -13.57 -40.40 16.24
CA ALA A 71 -14.22 -41.55 15.62
C ALA A 71 -13.40 -42.09 14.43
N LEU A 72 -12.87 -41.20 13.57
CA LEU A 72 -11.95 -41.57 12.49
C LEU A 72 -10.61 -42.14 13.00
N ARG A 73 -10.22 -41.85 14.25
CA ARG A 73 -9.01 -42.37 14.90
C ARG A 73 -9.24 -43.68 15.66
N GLY A 74 -10.45 -44.22 15.67
CA GLY A 74 -10.74 -45.53 16.27
C GLY A 74 -10.78 -45.55 17.79
N GLU A 75 -11.06 -44.40 18.43
CA GLU A 75 -11.22 -44.30 19.89
C GLU A 75 -12.71 -44.28 20.26
N GLU A 76 -13.32 -45.44 20.53
CA GLU A 76 -14.70 -45.54 21.04
C GLU A 76 -14.87 -46.41 22.28
N ALA A 77 -15.56 -45.85 23.28
CA ALA A 77 -16.55 -46.46 24.18
C ALA A 77 -17.09 -45.34 25.13
N ALA A 78 -18.37 -45.18 25.51
CA ALA A 78 -19.61 -45.93 25.31
C ALA A 78 -20.84 -45.08 25.76
N GLY A 79 -22.03 -45.35 25.16
CA GLY A 79 -23.40 -45.12 25.70
C GLY A 79 -23.90 -43.66 25.78
N THR A 80 -25.14 -43.28 25.43
CA THR A 80 -26.43 -44.00 25.42
C THR A 80 -27.46 -43.23 24.54
N SER A 81 -28.37 -43.97 23.91
CA SER A 81 -29.46 -43.56 23.01
C SER A 81 -30.78 -43.18 23.71
N ALA A 82 -31.61 -42.34 23.06
CA ALA A 82 -33.08 -42.49 22.83
C ALA A 82 -33.66 -41.15 22.32
N GLY A 83 -34.21 -41.04 21.10
CA GLY A 83 -35.64 -41.21 20.76
C GLY A 83 -36.23 -39.81 20.46
N GLU A 84 -37.16 -39.53 19.54
CA GLU A 84 -38.05 -40.30 18.68
C GLU A 84 -38.69 -39.30 17.68
N VAL A 85 -39.18 -39.80 16.55
CA VAL A 85 -39.84 -39.10 15.44
C VAL A 85 -41.37 -39.06 15.66
N SER A 86 -42.08 -38.05 15.14
CA SER A 86 -43.35 -38.17 14.36
C SER A 86 -44.41 -37.08 14.63
N GLY A 87 -45.09 -36.60 13.57
CA GLY A 87 -46.48 -36.11 13.70
C GLY A 87 -47.02 -35.04 12.71
N ARG A 88 -47.58 -35.49 11.56
CA ARG A 88 -48.79 -35.03 10.78
C ARG A 88 -49.24 -33.54 10.74
N ARG A 89 -49.40 -32.91 9.56
CA ARG A 89 -50.54 -32.81 8.57
C ARG A 89 -51.71 -31.85 8.88
N GLY A 90 -52.04 -30.99 7.90
CA GLY A 90 -53.35 -30.33 7.60
C GLY A 90 -53.41 -28.83 7.92
N ASP A 91 -53.86 -27.87 7.10
CA ASP A 91 -54.79 -27.85 5.96
C ASP A 91 -54.54 -26.66 4.99
N ALA A 92 -55.23 -26.68 3.83
CA ALA A 92 -55.24 -25.71 2.71
C ALA A 92 -56.05 -24.41 3.01
N ASP A 93 -55.58 -23.20 2.64
CA ASP A 93 -55.90 -22.31 1.46
C ASP A 93 -57.30 -21.61 1.54
N PRO A 94 -57.59 -20.40 0.98
CA PRO A 94 -56.82 -19.46 0.13
C PRO A 94 -56.86 -17.95 0.54
N GLY A 95 -56.06 -17.12 -0.14
CA GLY A 95 -56.22 -15.66 -0.10
C GLY A 95 -55.18 -14.89 -0.91
N ASP A 96 -55.43 -14.70 -2.21
CA ASP A 96 -54.74 -13.77 -3.10
C ASP A 96 -54.85 -12.32 -2.60
N GLU A 97 -53.71 -11.65 -2.35
CA GLU A 97 -53.59 -10.21 -2.55
C GLU A 97 -52.12 -9.82 -2.86
N PRO A 98 -51.82 -9.28 -4.06
CA PRO A 98 -50.45 -8.94 -4.43
C PRO A 98 -49.98 -7.68 -3.69
N PRO A 99 -48.76 -7.66 -3.11
CA PRO A 99 -48.26 -6.47 -2.43
C PRO A 99 -48.11 -5.31 -3.41
N PRO A 100 -48.46 -4.07 -3.01
CA PRO A 100 -48.40 -2.92 -3.91
C PRO A 100 -46.96 -2.70 -4.37
N ARG A 101 -46.77 -2.65 -5.70
CA ARG A 101 -45.52 -2.26 -6.34
C ARG A 101 -45.12 -0.86 -5.87
N ARG A 102 -44.24 -0.80 -4.87
CA ARG A 102 -43.56 0.44 -4.50
C ARG A 102 -42.74 0.89 -5.71
N ARG A 103 -43.18 1.96 -6.36
CA ARG A 103 -42.37 2.72 -7.31
C ARG A 103 -41.04 3.02 -6.62
N PRO A 104 -39.88 2.84 -7.27
CA PRO A 104 -38.62 3.29 -6.71
C PRO A 104 -38.75 4.79 -6.47
N VAL A 105 -38.82 5.18 -5.19
CA VAL A 105 -38.62 6.57 -4.80
C VAL A 105 -37.23 6.90 -5.31
N ALA A 106 -37.16 7.85 -6.23
CA ALA A 106 -35.90 8.42 -6.64
C ALA A 106 -35.24 8.99 -5.38
N GLY A 107 -34.35 8.21 -4.76
CA GLY A 107 -33.49 8.71 -3.71
C GLY A 107 -32.77 9.95 -4.23
N PRO A 108 -32.33 10.86 -3.35
CA PRO A 108 -31.53 12.00 -3.77
C PRO A 108 -30.40 11.46 -4.63
N GLY A 109 -30.40 11.83 -5.93
CA GLY A 109 -29.35 11.39 -6.85
C GLY A 109 -27.99 11.66 -6.20
N PRO A 110 -26.98 10.82 -6.41
CA PRO A 110 -25.67 10.99 -5.78
C PRO A 110 -25.27 12.43 -5.99
N ALA A 111 -25.12 13.19 -4.90
CA ALA A 111 -24.76 14.59 -4.96
C ALA A 111 -23.42 14.68 -5.68
N THR A 112 -23.46 14.90 -6.99
CA THR A 112 -22.30 15.16 -7.81
C THR A 112 -21.90 16.58 -7.52
N GLY A 113 -21.38 16.79 -6.30
CA GLY A 113 -20.73 18.02 -5.91
C GLY A 113 -19.65 18.30 -6.93
N ARG A 114 -19.75 19.45 -7.60
CA ARG A 114 -18.72 19.89 -8.53
C ARG A 114 -17.40 19.97 -7.74
N PRO A 115 -16.29 19.45 -8.28
CA PRO A 115 -15.01 19.51 -7.60
C PRO A 115 -14.64 20.97 -7.33
N ALA A 116 -14.22 21.25 -6.10
CA ALA A 116 -13.89 22.61 -5.67
C ALA A 116 -12.74 23.18 -6.52
N ARG A 117 -12.85 24.45 -6.94
CA ARG A 117 -11.76 25.16 -7.62
C ARG A 117 -10.56 25.28 -6.68
N LEU A 118 -9.36 25.08 -7.22
CA LEU A 118 -8.10 25.20 -6.47
C LEU A 118 -7.91 26.66 -6.04
N ARG A 119 -7.66 26.89 -4.75
CA ARG A 119 -7.40 28.21 -4.18
C ARG A 119 -5.92 28.31 -3.78
N PRO A 120 -5.32 29.52 -3.74
CA PRO A 120 -3.94 29.69 -3.25
C PRO A 120 -3.72 29.11 -1.85
N ALA A 121 -4.74 29.15 -0.99
CA ALA A 121 -4.73 28.50 0.33
C ALA A 121 -4.47 26.98 0.28
N ASP A 122 -4.68 26.33 -0.87
CA ASP A 122 -4.41 24.91 -1.04
C ASP A 122 -2.91 24.59 -1.12
N LEU A 123 -2.05 25.61 -1.31
CA LEU A 123 -0.58 25.48 -1.22
C LEU A 123 -0.09 25.37 0.22
N LEU A 124 -0.90 25.75 1.20
CA LEU A 124 -0.56 25.59 2.61
C LEU A 124 -0.41 24.11 2.99
N ALA A 125 -1.22 23.22 2.39
CA ALA A 125 -1.17 21.79 2.70
C ALA A 125 0.20 21.16 2.34
N PRO A 126 0.72 21.29 1.10
CA PRO A 126 2.07 20.84 0.75
C PRO A 126 3.18 21.44 1.64
N LEU A 127 3.08 22.72 2.01
CA LEU A 127 4.06 23.35 2.90
C LEU A 127 4.04 22.75 4.31
N LEU A 128 2.86 22.48 4.85
CA LEU A 128 2.72 21.79 6.13
C LEU A 128 3.22 20.35 6.05
N TYR A 129 2.97 19.63 4.95
CA TYR A 129 3.54 18.30 4.74
C TYR A 129 5.05 18.33 4.68
N LEU A 130 5.63 19.33 4.02
CA LEU A 130 7.08 19.53 3.99
C LEU A 130 7.63 19.78 5.41
N GLY A 131 6.93 20.57 6.23
CA GLY A 131 7.29 20.78 7.62
C GLY A 131 7.26 19.49 8.45
N VAL A 132 6.22 18.67 8.29
CA VAL A 132 6.12 17.36 8.97
C VAL A 132 7.20 16.40 8.48
N ALA A 133 7.45 16.33 7.17
CA ALA A 133 8.52 15.52 6.61
C ALA A 133 9.88 15.97 7.14
N GLY A 134 10.14 17.28 7.15
CA GLY A 134 11.37 17.86 7.72
C GLY A 134 11.55 17.53 9.20
N TYR A 135 10.47 17.50 9.98
CA TYR A 135 10.50 17.07 11.38
C TYR A 135 10.83 15.57 11.51
N VAL A 136 10.16 14.71 10.74
CA VAL A 136 10.40 13.25 10.76
C VAL A 136 11.84 12.93 10.35
N THR A 137 12.38 13.64 9.36
CA THR A 137 13.74 13.44 8.85
C THR A 137 14.77 14.37 9.49
N MET A 138 14.46 15.10 10.58
CA MET A 138 15.29 16.20 11.07
C MET A 138 16.72 15.78 11.44
N HIS A 139 16.89 14.61 12.03
CA HIS A 139 18.21 14.10 12.42
C HIS A 139 19.03 13.69 11.18
N LEU A 140 18.36 13.15 10.16
CA LEU A 140 19.00 12.80 8.90
C LEU A 140 19.39 14.06 8.10
N LEU A 141 18.55 15.10 8.15
CA LEU A 141 18.87 16.43 7.59
C LEU A 141 20.03 17.12 8.32
N ALA A 142 20.13 16.96 9.65
CA ALA A 142 21.22 17.54 10.44
C ALA A 142 22.57 16.86 10.18
N ALA A 143 22.56 15.59 9.76
CA ALA A 143 23.75 14.77 9.58
C ALA A 143 23.75 14.04 8.23
N VAL A 144 23.46 14.73 7.14
CA VAL A 144 23.26 14.11 5.80
C VAL A 144 24.40 13.16 5.38
N ARG A 145 25.66 13.48 5.71
CA ARG A 145 26.83 12.68 5.28
C ARG A 145 27.30 11.65 6.30
N THR A 146 26.89 11.78 7.56
CA THR A 146 27.44 11.00 8.69
C THR A 146 26.39 10.23 9.47
N GLY A 147 25.13 10.63 9.34
CA GLY A 147 23.98 10.02 10.01
C GLY A 147 23.39 8.89 9.20
N TYR A 148 22.99 7.84 9.92
CA TYR A 148 22.30 6.69 9.35
C TYR A 148 21.00 6.42 10.11
N LEU A 149 20.02 5.87 9.40
CA LEU A 149 18.76 5.41 9.96
C LEU A 149 19.01 4.24 10.90
N SER A 150 18.76 4.44 12.20
CA SER A 150 19.08 3.45 13.24
C SER A 150 18.48 2.05 13.03
N GLN A 151 17.34 1.94 12.35
CA GLN A 151 16.64 0.68 12.06
C GLN A 151 16.73 0.26 10.58
N GLY A 152 17.41 1.05 9.74
CA GLY A 152 17.47 0.87 8.29
C GLY A 152 18.85 1.16 7.72
N VAL A 153 19.92 0.91 8.50
CA VAL A 153 21.30 1.23 8.11
C VAL A 153 21.66 0.51 6.81
N GLN A 154 21.33 -0.78 6.72
CA GLN A 154 21.63 -1.61 5.54
C GLN A 154 20.85 -1.12 4.31
N ASP A 155 19.58 -0.80 4.48
CA ASP A 155 18.73 -0.31 3.38
C ASP A 155 19.19 1.07 2.90
N GLN A 156 19.49 1.99 3.82
CA GLN A 156 20.06 3.30 3.47
C GLN A 156 21.35 3.13 2.66
N GLN A 157 22.28 2.29 3.13
CA GLN A 157 23.53 2.02 2.40
C GLN A 157 23.27 1.43 1.02
N ALA A 158 22.32 0.50 0.89
CA ALA A 158 21.94 -0.09 -0.38
C ALA A 158 21.37 0.95 -1.35
N PHE A 159 20.44 1.80 -0.89
CA PHE A 159 19.84 2.84 -1.73
C PHE A 159 20.80 3.96 -2.10
N GLU A 160 21.64 4.41 -1.17
CA GLU A 160 22.75 5.32 -1.49
C GLU A 160 23.67 4.70 -2.56
N TRP A 161 24.00 3.41 -2.42
CA TRP A 161 24.78 2.70 -3.42
C TRP A 161 24.05 2.62 -4.77
N TYR A 162 22.73 2.33 -4.81
CA TYR A 162 21.96 2.31 -6.06
C TYR A 162 21.93 3.67 -6.75
N PHE A 163 21.79 4.78 -6.00
CA PHE A 163 21.90 6.13 -6.56
C PHE A 163 23.29 6.36 -7.14
N GLY A 164 24.34 6.01 -6.39
CA GLY A 164 25.73 6.14 -6.82
C GLY A 164 26.04 5.32 -8.07
N ALA A 165 25.62 4.05 -8.11
CA ALA A 165 25.80 3.14 -9.23
C ALA A 165 25.07 3.64 -10.48
N THR A 166 23.81 4.09 -10.33
CA THR A 166 23.04 4.67 -11.45
C THR A 166 23.74 5.90 -12.02
N ALA A 167 24.17 6.82 -11.15
CA ALA A 167 24.87 8.03 -11.55
C ALA A 167 26.22 7.72 -12.22
N HIS A 168 26.98 6.77 -11.67
CA HIS A 168 28.25 6.30 -12.24
C HIS A 168 28.05 5.68 -13.63
N ASN A 169 27.06 4.79 -13.78
CA ASN A 169 26.77 4.13 -15.05
C ASN A 169 26.39 5.15 -16.13
N LEU A 170 25.58 6.16 -15.78
CA LEU A 170 25.24 7.24 -16.70
C LEU A 170 26.45 8.11 -17.07
N ALA A 171 27.29 8.47 -16.10
CA ALA A 171 28.48 9.28 -16.33
C ALA A 171 29.54 8.58 -17.19
N THR A 172 29.63 7.25 -17.09
CA THR A 172 30.60 6.41 -17.82
C THR A 172 30.01 5.77 -19.08
N LEU A 173 28.74 6.04 -19.40
CA LEU A 173 27.99 5.40 -20.48
C LEU A 173 27.96 3.86 -20.38
N ALA A 174 28.04 3.33 -19.15
CA ALA A 174 27.87 1.92 -18.87
C ALA A 174 26.39 1.52 -18.84
N ASN A 175 26.12 0.22 -18.78
CA ASN A 175 24.76 -0.31 -18.77
C ASN A 175 24.00 0.14 -17.50
N PRO A 176 22.88 0.89 -17.60
CA PRO A 176 22.14 1.35 -16.43
C PRO A 176 21.37 0.23 -15.69
N LEU A 177 21.24 -0.96 -16.28
CA LEU A 177 20.49 -2.09 -15.72
C LEU A 177 21.39 -3.11 -15.00
N ALA A 178 22.71 -2.89 -14.97
CA ALA A 178 23.66 -3.80 -14.32
C ALA A 178 24.85 -3.01 -13.72
N SER A 179 25.57 -3.62 -12.78
CA SER A 179 26.84 -3.08 -12.28
C SER A 179 27.79 -4.21 -11.90
N ASP A 180 29.08 -4.05 -12.16
CA ASP A 180 30.16 -4.93 -11.71
C ASP A 180 30.83 -4.44 -10.42
N LEU A 181 30.39 -3.30 -9.88
CA LEU A 181 30.91 -2.69 -8.65
C LEU A 181 30.49 -3.44 -7.37
N GLN A 182 29.59 -4.41 -7.50
CA GLN A 182 29.23 -5.38 -6.46
C GLN A 182 29.32 -6.79 -7.03
N ASN A 183 29.68 -7.75 -6.17
CA ASN A 183 29.81 -9.17 -6.54
C ASN A 183 30.76 -9.42 -7.72
N TYR A 184 31.84 -8.65 -7.86
CA TYR A 184 32.85 -8.85 -8.91
C TYR A 184 33.46 -10.28 -8.83
N PRO A 185 33.65 -10.98 -9.97
CA PRO A 185 33.44 -10.53 -11.36
C PRO A 185 32.01 -10.72 -11.87
N THR A 186 31.13 -11.33 -11.08
CA THR A 186 29.79 -11.72 -11.51
C THR A 186 28.84 -10.53 -11.70
N GLY A 187 29.03 -9.47 -10.91
CA GLY A 187 28.19 -8.27 -10.96
C GLY A 187 26.84 -8.44 -10.27
N VAL A 188 25.98 -7.43 -10.43
CA VAL A 188 24.61 -7.39 -9.94
C VAL A 188 23.66 -6.88 -11.02
N ASN A 189 22.46 -7.47 -11.05
CA ASN A 189 21.37 -7.02 -11.90
C ASN A 189 20.59 -5.93 -11.17
N LEU A 190 20.67 -4.69 -11.63
CA LEU A 190 20.02 -3.57 -10.95
C LEU A 190 18.49 -3.68 -11.05
N MET A 191 17.96 -4.20 -12.16
CA MET A 191 16.52 -4.40 -12.32
C MET A 191 15.97 -5.52 -11.43
N ALA A 192 16.75 -6.59 -11.19
CA ALA A 192 16.36 -7.65 -10.27
C ALA A 192 16.45 -7.24 -8.80
N ASN A 193 17.18 -6.17 -8.49
CA ASN A 193 17.24 -5.56 -7.18
C ASN A 193 16.21 -4.42 -7.05
N ALA A 194 16.02 -3.90 -5.84
CA ALA A 194 15.14 -2.77 -5.57
C ALA A 194 15.71 -1.42 -6.05
N SER A 195 16.46 -1.40 -7.16
CA SER A 195 17.05 -0.16 -7.67
C SER A 195 15.95 0.77 -8.19
N VAL A 196 15.91 1.98 -7.65
CA VAL A 196 14.90 3.01 -7.98
C VAL A 196 15.32 3.80 -9.22
N LEU A 197 15.57 3.14 -10.36
CA LEU A 197 16.06 3.78 -11.58
C LEU A 197 15.20 4.97 -12.04
N GLY A 198 13.89 4.90 -11.81
CA GLY A 198 12.94 5.97 -12.10
C GLY A 198 13.18 7.25 -11.27
N LEU A 199 13.91 7.16 -10.15
CA LEU A 199 14.40 8.29 -9.37
C LEU A 199 15.88 8.54 -9.63
N GLY A 200 16.69 7.49 -9.70
CA GLY A 200 18.14 7.57 -9.86
C GLY A 200 18.56 8.19 -11.19
N VAL A 201 17.89 7.87 -12.29
CA VAL A 201 18.23 8.43 -13.61
C VAL A 201 17.95 9.94 -13.66
N PRO A 202 16.76 10.46 -13.30
CA PRO A 202 16.52 11.90 -13.25
C PRO A 202 17.38 12.65 -12.23
N LEU A 203 17.71 12.01 -11.10
CA LEU A 203 18.50 12.61 -10.03
C LEU A 203 20.00 12.38 -10.17
N ALA A 204 20.46 11.69 -11.21
CA ALA A 204 21.88 11.44 -11.43
C ALA A 204 22.75 12.71 -11.43
N PRO A 205 22.35 13.84 -12.04
CA PRO A 205 23.12 15.09 -11.94
C PRO A 205 23.30 15.55 -10.49
N LEU A 206 22.25 15.45 -9.67
CA LEU A 206 22.31 15.78 -8.25
C LEU A 206 23.22 14.80 -7.50
N THR A 207 23.14 13.51 -7.81
CA THR A 207 23.99 12.48 -7.21
C THR A 207 25.46 12.69 -7.55
N LEU A 208 25.79 13.08 -8.78
CA LEU A 208 27.17 13.39 -9.19
C LEU A 208 27.70 14.66 -8.52
N LEU A 209 26.85 15.69 -8.34
CA LEU A 209 27.26 16.97 -7.77
C LEU A 209 27.34 16.97 -6.24
N ALA A 210 26.37 16.35 -5.56
CA ALA A 210 26.21 16.44 -4.11
C ALA A 210 26.48 15.10 -3.39
N GLY A 211 26.47 13.99 -4.12
CA GLY A 211 26.66 12.64 -3.61
C GLY A 211 25.33 11.87 -3.43
N PRO A 212 25.41 10.53 -3.33
CA PRO A 212 24.24 9.68 -3.13
C PRO A 212 23.57 9.91 -1.77
N GLN A 213 24.30 10.27 -0.73
CA GLN A 213 23.74 10.58 0.59
C GLN A 213 22.75 11.75 0.51
N VAL A 214 23.16 12.85 -0.13
CA VAL A 214 22.29 14.02 -0.30
C VAL A 214 21.07 13.68 -1.15
N THR A 215 21.26 12.89 -2.21
CA THR A 215 20.17 12.42 -3.05
C THR A 215 19.15 11.60 -2.25
N PHE A 216 19.63 10.64 -1.47
CA PHE A 216 18.80 9.78 -0.62
C PHE A 216 17.96 10.60 0.38
N VAL A 217 18.59 11.50 1.14
CA VAL A 217 17.87 12.32 2.14
C VAL A 217 16.81 13.20 1.48
N LEU A 218 17.13 13.80 0.34
CA LEU A 218 16.17 14.62 -0.41
C LEU A 218 15.03 13.78 -0.97
N VAL A 219 15.30 12.55 -1.42
CA VAL A 219 14.26 11.62 -1.90
C VAL A 219 13.33 11.20 -0.77
N GLU A 220 13.84 10.90 0.42
CA GLU A 220 13.01 10.58 1.60
C GLU A 220 12.11 11.77 1.99
N LEU A 221 12.70 12.96 2.11
CA LEU A 221 11.98 14.19 2.45
C LEU A 221 10.92 14.55 1.39
N ALA A 222 11.31 14.56 0.12
CA ALA A 222 10.43 14.89 -1.00
C ALA A 222 9.38 13.80 -1.20
N GLY A 223 9.73 12.53 -1.03
CA GLY A 223 8.84 11.39 -1.17
C GLY A 223 7.65 11.48 -0.22
N LEU A 224 7.91 11.67 1.08
CA LEU A 224 6.85 11.88 2.09
C LEU A 224 5.95 13.07 1.73
N THR A 225 6.58 14.21 1.39
CA THR A 225 5.88 15.45 1.05
C THR A 225 5.01 15.32 -0.19
N LEU A 226 5.57 14.79 -1.28
CA LEU A 226 4.90 14.64 -2.56
C LEU A 226 3.81 13.58 -2.49
N THR A 227 4.04 12.48 -1.78
CA THR A 227 3.03 11.44 -1.53
C THR A 227 1.81 12.02 -0.80
N ALA A 228 2.02 12.69 0.34
CA ALA A 228 0.93 13.32 1.09
C ALA A 228 0.18 14.36 0.25
N SER A 229 0.93 15.17 -0.50
CA SER A 229 0.39 16.20 -1.39
C SER A 229 -0.46 15.59 -2.50
N ALA A 230 0.02 14.55 -3.19
CA ALA A 230 -0.68 13.91 -4.30
C ALA A 230 -2.02 13.33 -3.84
N TRP A 231 -2.05 12.69 -2.66
CA TRP A 231 -3.28 12.19 -2.06
C TRP A 231 -4.24 13.32 -1.68
N TYR A 232 -3.75 14.39 -1.07
CA TYR A 232 -4.55 15.58 -0.77
C TYR A 232 -5.24 16.14 -2.02
N TRP A 233 -4.49 16.31 -3.12
CA TRP A 233 -5.05 16.83 -4.38
C TRP A 233 -6.05 15.88 -5.02
N LEU A 234 -5.80 14.57 -4.98
CA LEU A 234 -6.77 13.57 -5.45
C LEU A 234 -8.09 13.68 -4.67
N LEU A 235 -8.02 13.71 -3.34
CA LEU A 235 -9.20 13.82 -2.46
C LEU A 235 -9.97 15.12 -2.72
N ARG A 236 -9.28 16.26 -2.77
CA ARG A 236 -9.88 17.57 -3.07
C ARG A 236 -10.58 17.62 -4.42
N ARG A 237 -10.05 16.88 -5.39
CA ARG A 237 -10.55 16.90 -6.76
C ARG A 237 -11.61 15.84 -7.05
N ARG A 238 -11.64 14.72 -6.33
CA ARG A 238 -12.54 13.60 -6.63
C ARG A 238 -13.64 13.42 -5.60
N LEU A 239 -13.47 13.95 -4.39
CA LEU A 239 -14.44 13.80 -3.31
C LEU A 239 -14.98 15.16 -2.88
N PRO A 240 -16.30 15.28 -2.60
CA PRO A 240 -16.89 16.48 -2.04
C PRO A 240 -16.62 16.57 -0.53
N VAL A 241 -15.35 16.68 -0.15
CA VAL A 241 -14.90 16.71 1.26
C VAL A 241 -14.35 18.08 1.64
N HIS A 242 -14.43 18.41 2.93
CA HIS A 242 -13.83 19.62 3.47
C HIS A 242 -12.30 19.61 3.29
N PRO A 243 -11.64 20.76 3.01
CA PRO A 243 -10.19 20.83 2.87
C PRO A 243 -9.39 20.20 4.00
N ALA A 244 -9.85 20.38 5.25
CA ALA A 244 -9.22 19.76 6.41
C ALA A 244 -9.29 18.22 6.38
N ALA A 245 -10.42 17.63 5.95
CA ALA A 245 -10.55 16.18 5.83
C ALA A 245 -9.64 15.62 4.73
N ALA A 246 -9.53 16.32 3.60
CA ALA A 246 -8.56 15.97 2.56
C ALA A 246 -7.12 16.10 3.08
N PHE A 247 -6.83 17.14 3.88
CA PHE A 247 -5.52 17.35 4.47
C PHE A 247 -5.13 16.20 5.41
N LEU A 248 -6.06 15.78 6.27
CA LEU A 248 -5.87 14.62 7.14
C LEU A 248 -5.72 13.31 6.35
N GLY A 249 -6.46 13.15 5.25
CA GLY A 249 -6.29 12.01 4.35
C GLY A 249 -4.89 11.97 3.71
N GLY A 250 -4.37 13.12 3.28
CA GLY A 250 -2.99 13.25 2.81
C GLY A 250 -1.96 12.95 3.90
N LEU A 251 -2.18 13.42 5.13
CA LEU A 251 -1.32 13.08 6.28
C LEU A 251 -1.29 11.58 6.53
N LEU A 252 -2.45 10.92 6.58
CA LEU A 252 -2.53 9.49 6.83
C LEU A 252 -1.82 8.70 5.71
N ALA A 253 -1.99 9.12 4.46
CA ALA A 253 -1.40 8.45 3.32
C ALA A 253 0.12 8.66 3.17
N GLY A 254 0.68 9.78 3.66
CA GLY A 254 2.11 10.06 3.61
C GLY A 254 2.88 9.75 4.89
N PHE A 255 2.22 9.79 6.05
CA PHE A 255 2.85 9.70 7.38
C PHE A 255 2.15 8.69 8.30
N GLY A 256 1.28 7.84 7.77
CA GLY A 256 0.71 6.72 8.52
C GLY A 256 1.79 5.73 8.98
N PRO A 257 1.50 4.85 9.95
CA PRO A 257 2.50 3.95 10.54
C PRO A 257 3.30 3.13 9.52
N GLY A 258 2.64 2.60 8.49
CA GLY A 258 3.32 1.87 7.40
C GLY A 258 4.29 2.75 6.61
N MET A 259 3.90 3.99 6.29
CA MET A 259 4.78 4.92 5.58
C MET A 259 5.98 5.35 6.41
N VAL A 260 5.78 5.63 7.70
CA VAL A 260 6.89 5.95 8.62
C VAL A 260 7.82 4.76 8.78
N SER A 261 7.28 3.53 8.75
CA SER A 261 8.10 2.31 8.72
C SER A 261 8.95 2.27 7.46
N HIS A 262 8.35 2.47 6.28
CA HIS A 262 9.09 2.50 5.01
C HIS A 262 10.09 3.66 4.90
N ALA A 263 9.83 4.80 5.54
CA ALA A 263 10.77 5.91 5.66
C ALA A 263 12.06 5.56 6.44
N ASN A 264 12.19 4.33 6.96
CA ASN A 264 13.46 3.77 7.39
C ASN A 264 14.25 3.16 6.21
N GLY A 265 14.33 3.86 5.08
CA GLY A 265 15.26 3.51 4.01
C GLY A 265 14.67 2.78 2.82
N HIS A 266 13.37 2.93 2.57
CA HIS A 266 12.69 2.34 1.40
C HIS A 266 12.12 3.41 0.45
N PRO A 267 12.95 4.17 -0.29
CA PRO A 267 12.52 5.18 -1.25
C PRO A 267 11.48 4.67 -2.27
N ASN A 268 11.58 3.41 -2.68
CA ASN A 268 10.65 2.74 -3.59
C ASN A 268 9.20 2.69 -3.06
N PHE A 269 9.01 2.73 -1.73
CA PHE A 269 7.69 2.81 -1.08
C PHE A 269 7.32 4.25 -0.69
N VAL A 270 8.29 5.02 -0.21
CA VAL A 270 8.06 6.38 0.28
C VAL A 270 7.63 7.32 -0.85
N VAL A 271 8.21 7.16 -2.04
CA VAL A 271 7.87 7.93 -3.24
C VAL A 271 6.72 7.26 -4.01
N GLN A 272 5.52 7.32 -3.44
CA GLN A 272 4.29 6.82 -4.08
C GLN A 272 3.39 7.95 -4.62
N ALA A 273 3.95 9.14 -4.84
CA ALA A 273 3.21 10.31 -5.34
C ALA A 273 2.55 10.09 -6.72
N LEU A 274 3.03 9.13 -7.51
CA LEU A 274 2.41 8.76 -8.78
C LEU A 274 1.12 7.96 -8.58
N VAL A 275 0.96 7.21 -7.48
CA VAL A 275 -0.22 6.36 -7.23
C VAL A 275 -1.53 7.16 -7.28
N PRO A 276 -1.68 8.30 -6.58
CA PRO A 276 -2.89 9.12 -6.69
C PRO A 276 -3.13 9.66 -8.11
N VAL A 277 -2.06 9.92 -8.87
CA VAL A 277 -2.15 10.43 -10.24
C VAL A 277 -2.62 9.32 -11.20
N VAL A 278 -2.10 8.10 -11.03
CA VAL A 278 -2.53 6.89 -11.73
C VAL A 278 -4.02 6.62 -11.47
N ILE A 279 -4.45 6.67 -10.20
CA ILE A 279 -5.86 6.53 -9.82
C ILE A 279 -6.71 7.62 -10.49
N ASP A 280 -6.28 8.89 -10.44
CA ASP A 280 -7.01 9.98 -11.10
C ASP A 280 -7.16 9.73 -12.61
N ARG A 281 -6.13 9.22 -13.28
CA ARG A 281 -6.16 8.90 -14.71
C ARG A 281 -7.08 7.73 -15.01
N LEU A 282 -7.05 6.67 -14.22
CA LEU A 282 -7.97 5.53 -14.36
C LEU A 282 -9.43 5.97 -14.22
N LEU A 283 -9.73 6.84 -13.25
CA LEU A 283 -11.07 7.41 -13.09
C LEU A 283 -11.49 8.25 -14.30
N ARG A 284 -10.60 9.06 -14.90
CA ARG A 284 -10.89 9.78 -16.17
C ARG A 284 -11.12 8.82 -17.33
N LEU A 285 -10.34 7.75 -17.38
CA LEU A 285 -10.45 6.76 -18.43
C LEU A 285 -11.80 6.03 -18.37
N ALA A 286 -12.28 5.73 -17.16
CA ALA A 286 -13.62 5.17 -16.93
C ALA A 286 -14.76 6.12 -17.35
N GLU A 287 -14.56 7.44 -17.30
CA GLU A 287 -15.49 8.45 -17.85
C GLU A 287 -15.53 8.42 -19.40
N GLY A 288 -14.52 7.83 -20.05
CA GLY A 288 -14.51 7.50 -21.48
C GLY A 288 -14.48 8.71 -22.43
N ARG A 289 -13.87 9.83 -22.02
CA ARG A 289 -13.80 11.05 -22.84
C ARG A 289 -12.71 11.01 -23.91
N ARG A 290 -11.48 10.61 -23.55
CA ARG A 290 -10.31 10.58 -24.46
C ARG A 290 -9.45 9.33 -24.23
N PRO A 291 -9.95 8.13 -24.57
CA PRO A 291 -9.36 6.86 -24.14
C PRO A 291 -7.91 6.67 -24.58
N VAL A 292 -7.54 7.08 -25.81
CA VAL A 292 -6.15 6.96 -26.29
C VAL A 292 -5.22 7.89 -25.52
N ARG A 293 -5.55 9.18 -25.39
CA ARG A 293 -4.71 10.15 -24.67
C ARG A 293 -4.56 9.76 -23.20
N ASP A 294 -5.66 9.44 -22.54
CA ASP A 294 -5.64 9.06 -21.12
C ASP A 294 -4.91 7.74 -20.93
N GLY A 295 -5.02 6.80 -21.89
CA GLY A 295 -4.24 5.57 -21.96
C GLY A 295 -2.74 5.81 -22.10
N VAL A 296 -2.30 6.67 -23.03
CA VAL A 296 -0.89 7.03 -23.19
C VAL A 296 -0.32 7.60 -21.89
N VAL A 297 -1.02 8.57 -21.28
CA VAL A 297 -0.57 9.17 -20.01
C VAL A 297 -0.52 8.12 -18.89
N LEU A 298 -1.52 7.23 -18.81
CA LEU A 298 -1.53 6.13 -17.84
C LEU A 298 -0.33 5.19 -18.06
N GLY A 299 -0.01 4.85 -19.31
CA GLY A 299 1.13 4.01 -19.66
C GLY A 299 2.48 4.65 -19.29
N LEU A 300 2.64 5.95 -19.53
CA LEU A 300 3.83 6.70 -19.11
C LEU A 300 4.00 6.70 -17.59
N LEU A 301 2.90 6.94 -16.85
CA LEU A 301 2.92 6.93 -15.38
C LEU A 301 3.21 5.52 -14.83
N ALA A 302 2.63 4.49 -15.43
CA ALA A 302 2.87 3.10 -15.04
C ALA A 302 4.31 2.68 -15.33
N ALA A 303 4.86 3.03 -16.49
CA ALA A 303 6.27 2.79 -16.83
C ALA A 303 7.21 3.46 -15.82
N TRP A 304 6.94 4.73 -15.47
CA TRP A 304 7.73 5.41 -14.46
C TRP A 304 7.60 4.75 -13.09
N GLN A 305 6.37 4.39 -12.67
CA GLN A 305 6.17 3.71 -11.40
C GLN A 305 6.85 2.33 -11.35
N VAL A 306 6.89 1.57 -12.45
CA VAL A 306 7.67 0.31 -12.53
C VAL A 306 9.13 0.56 -12.20
N LEU A 307 9.74 1.59 -12.81
CA LEU A 307 11.14 1.94 -12.57
C LEU A 307 11.40 2.53 -11.17
N ILE A 308 10.36 2.96 -10.45
CA ILE A 308 10.48 3.38 -9.03
C ILE A 308 10.27 2.18 -8.10
N GLY A 309 9.25 1.37 -8.36
CA GLY A 309 8.86 0.26 -7.51
C GLY A 309 7.65 -0.47 -8.06
N GLU A 310 7.89 -1.68 -8.58
CA GLU A 310 6.87 -2.59 -9.12
C GLU A 310 5.86 -3.04 -8.07
N GLU A 311 6.32 -3.30 -6.85
CA GLU A 311 5.47 -3.74 -5.75
C GLU A 311 4.39 -2.69 -5.41
N VAL A 312 4.76 -1.42 -5.38
CA VAL A 312 3.80 -0.33 -5.14
C VAL A 312 2.77 -0.25 -6.27
N LEU A 313 3.18 -0.44 -7.53
CA LEU A 313 2.25 -0.48 -8.65
C LEU A 313 1.30 -1.68 -8.54
N LEU A 314 1.80 -2.85 -8.15
CA LEU A 314 1.01 -4.05 -7.94
C LEU A 314 -0.01 -3.85 -6.83
N LEU A 315 0.41 -3.36 -5.66
CA LEU A 315 -0.46 -3.08 -4.52
C LEU A 315 -1.53 -2.03 -4.87
N ALA A 316 -1.15 -0.96 -5.57
CA ALA A 316 -2.08 0.03 -6.09
C ALA A 316 -3.07 -0.59 -7.08
N GLY A 317 -2.60 -1.47 -7.97
CA GLY A 317 -3.43 -2.21 -8.93
C GLY A 317 -4.46 -3.10 -8.25
N VAL A 318 -4.05 -3.86 -7.22
CA VAL A 318 -4.97 -4.68 -6.41
C VAL A 318 -6.00 -3.80 -5.71
N GLY A 319 -5.58 -2.70 -5.08
CA GLY A 319 -6.49 -1.77 -4.42
C GLY A 319 -7.49 -1.14 -5.40
N VAL A 320 -7.03 -0.73 -6.58
CA VAL A 320 -7.87 -0.23 -7.67
C VAL A 320 -8.82 -1.31 -8.18
N LEU A 321 -8.39 -2.56 -8.29
CA LEU A 321 -9.25 -3.65 -8.75
C LEU A 321 -10.40 -3.90 -7.78
N VAL A 322 -10.10 -3.97 -6.48
CA VAL A 322 -11.12 -4.16 -5.42
C VAL A 322 -12.08 -2.97 -5.38
N ALA A 323 -11.56 -1.74 -5.26
CA ALA A 323 -12.39 -0.54 -5.20
C ALA A 323 -13.12 -0.27 -6.53
N GLY A 324 -12.48 -0.56 -7.65
CA GLY A 324 -12.98 -0.40 -9.00
C GLY A 324 -14.12 -1.35 -9.31
N ALA A 325 -14.07 -2.60 -8.85
CA ALA A 325 -15.18 -3.54 -8.96
C ALA A 325 -16.44 -3.00 -8.26
N VAL A 326 -16.30 -2.47 -7.04
CA VAL A 326 -17.41 -1.84 -6.32
C VAL A 326 -17.94 -0.60 -7.06
N LEU A 327 -17.04 0.27 -7.54
CA LEU A 327 -17.43 1.46 -8.28
C LEU A 327 -18.08 1.15 -9.63
N ALA A 328 -17.67 0.08 -10.30
CA ALA A 328 -18.21 -0.35 -11.57
C ALA A 328 -19.63 -0.91 -11.46
N VAL A 329 -19.99 -1.49 -10.31
CA VAL A 329 -21.37 -1.92 -10.02
C VAL A 329 -22.27 -0.71 -9.77
N HIS A 330 -21.77 0.32 -9.10
CA HIS A 330 -22.56 1.49 -8.74
C HIS A 330 -22.60 2.60 -9.80
N ARG A 331 -21.71 2.57 -10.80
CA ARG A 331 -21.62 3.59 -11.84
C ARG A 331 -21.60 2.96 -13.23
N GLY A 332 -22.22 3.64 -14.20
CA GLY A 332 -22.14 3.24 -15.60
C GLY A 332 -20.70 3.37 -16.13
N VAL A 333 -19.99 2.25 -16.25
CA VAL A 333 -18.64 2.20 -16.82
C VAL A 333 -18.71 2.07 -18.34
N ARG A 334 -17.92 2.90 -19.02
CA ARG A 334 -17.74 2.82 -20.47
C ARG A 334 -16.69 1.78 -20.82
N TRP A 335 -17.05 0.50 -20.72
CA TRP A 335 -16.13 -0.65 -20.84
C TRP A 335 -15.29 -0.64 -22.12
N ARG A 336 -15.87 -0.31 -23.28
CA ARG A 336 -15.11 -0.24 -24.53
C ARG A 336 -13.99 0.80 -24.48
N GLN A 337 -14.31 2.01 -24.04
CA GLN A 337 -13.34 3.10 -23.91
C GLN A 337 -12.28 2.80 -22.85
N LEU A 338 -12.70 2.18 -21.74
CA LEU A 338 -11.80 1.72 -20.69
C LEU A 338 -10.80 0.69 -21.23
N LEU A 339 -11.27 -0.37 -21.88
CA LEU A 339 -10.41 -1.41 -22.46
C LEU A 339 -9.47 -0.86 -23.53
N VAL A 340 -9.92 0.06 -24.38
CA VAL A 340 -9.06 0.73 -25.36
C VAL A 340 -7.94 1.52 -24.67
N GLY A 341 -8.26 2.34 -23.67
CA GLY A 341 -7.23 3.11 -22.99
C GLY A 341 -6.30 2.26 -22.14
N LEU A 342 -6.79 1.18 -21.51
CA LEU A 342 -5.96 0.21 -20.80
C LEU A 342 -5.03 -0.51 -21.78
N GLY A 343 -5.52 -0.93 -22.95
CA GLY A 343 -4.70 -1.54 -23.99
C GLY A 343 -3.62 -0.59 -24.52
N VAL A 344 -3.96 0.68 -24.78
CA VAL A 344 -2.98 1.71 -25.18
C VAL A 344 -1.96 1.94 -24.06
N GLY A 345 -2.41 2.06 -22.81
CA GLY A 345 -1.53 2.26 -21.66
C GLY A 345 -0.58 1.08 -21.44
N ALA A 346 -1.08 -0.14 -21.54
CA ALA A 346 -0.27 -1.35 -21.47
C ALA A 346 0.76 -1.40 -22.60
N GLY A 347 0.37 -1.08 -23.83
CA GLY A 347 1.29 -1.02 -24.98
C GLY A 347 2.40 0.02 -24.77
N VAL A 348 2.07 1.23 -24.31
CA VAL A 348 3.05 2.27 -24.00
C VAL A 348 3.98 1.83 -22.86
N ALA A 349 3.43 1.29 -21.78
CA ALA A 349 4.23 0.84 -20.65
C ALA A 349 5.20 -0.29 -21.06
N LEU A 350 4.71 -1.33 -21.71
CA LEU A 350 5.53 -2.46 -22.19
C LEU A 350 6.57 -2.01 -23.22
N THR A 351 6.29 -1.01 -24.04
CA THR A 351 7.30 -0.46 -24.97
C THR A 351 8.46 0.18 -24.22
N LEU A 352 8.18 0.90 -23.11
CA LEU A 352 9.20 1.62 -22.35
C LEU A 352 9.96 0.72 -21.37
N VAL A 353 9.25 -0.16 -20.66
CA VAL A 353 9.84 -1.01 -19.61
C VAL A 353 10.04 -2.46 -20.06
N GLY A 354 9.71 -2.83 -21.29
CA GLY A 354 9.86 -4.19 -21.78
C GLY A 354 11.30 -4.70 -21.71
N VAL A 355 12.29 -3.88 -22.09
CA VAL A 355 13.71 -4.23 -21.95
C VAL A 355 14.14 -4.31 -20.47
N PRO A 356 13.86 -3.30 -19.61
CA PRO A 356 14.09 -3.41 -18.16
C PRO A 356 13.49 -4.68 -17.52
N LEU A 357 12.23 -4.99 -17.80
CA LEU A 357 11.54 -6.17 -17.27
C LEU A 357 12.15 -7.46 -17.82
N TRP A 358 12.46 -7.52 -19.11
CA TRP A 358 13.15 -8.68 -19.67
C TRP A 358 14.52 -8.88 -18.99
N TRP A 359 15.26 -7.80 -18.75
CA TRP A 359 16.56 -7.86 -18.08
C TRP A 359 16.43 -8.32 -16.62
N GLN A 360 15.39 -7.90 -15.91
CA GLN A 360 15.09 -8.33 -14.55
C GLN A 360 14.95 -9.84 -14.43
N PHE A 361 14.15 -10.46 -15.32
CA PHE A 361 13.79 -11.88 -15.22
C PHE A 361 14.74 -12.81 -15.98
N PHE A 362 15.27 -12.36 -17.12
CA PHE A 362 16.06 -13.19 -18.04
C PHE A 362 17.48 -12.68 -18.28
N GLY A 363 17.82 -11.50 -17.77
CA GLY A 363 19.18 -10.95 -17.87
C GLY A 363 20.18 -11.65 -16.93
N PRO A 364 21.48 -11.32 -17.05
CA PRO A 364 22.51 -11.84 -16.15
C PRO A 364 22.16 -11.56 -14.69
N GLN A 365 22.51 -12.48 -13.78
CA GLN A 365 22.23 -12.35 -12.34
C GLN A 365 20.74 -12.13 -12.00
N SER A 366 19.82 -12.63 -12.83
CA SER A 366 18.41 -12.72 -12.45
C SER A 366 18.18 -13.79 -11.36
N TYR A 367 17.20 -13.55 -10.49
CA TYR A 367 16.85 -14.49 -9.43
C TYR A 367 16.00 -15.64 -10.00
N THR A 368 16.49 -16.87 -9.87
CA THR A 368 15.75 -18.09 -10.25
C THR A 368 15.08 -18.77 -9.06
N SER A 369 15.46 -18.41 -7.84
CA SER A 369 14.91 -18.92 -6.59
C SER A 369 15.11 -17.93 -5.45
N ILE A 370 14.25 -17.96 -4.45
CA ILE A 370 14.45 -17.24 -3.19
C ILE A 370 15.33 -18.12 -2.30
N TRP A 371 16.47 -17.60 -1.87
CA TRP A 371 17.30 -18.28 -0.88
C TRP A 371 16.56 -18.30 0.46
N HIS A 372 16.13 -19.48 0.88
CA HIS A 372 15.65 -19.70 2.24
C HIS A 372 16.84 -20.14 3.09
N PRO A 373 17.26 -19.37 4.12
CA PRO A 373 18.19 -19.90 5.09
C PRO A 373 17.60 -21.19 5.64
N ARG A 374 18.34 -22.29 5.54
CA ARG A 374 17.98 -23.51 6.27
C ARG A 374 17.86 -23.06 7.73
N ARG A 375 16.69 -23.26 8.34
CA ARG A 375 16.55 -23.09 9.79
C ARG A 375 17.73 -23.85 10.38
N ALA A 376 18.65 -23.15 11.03
CA ALA A 376 19.58 -23.80 11.90
C ALA A 376 18.69 -24.49 12.93
N THR A 377 18.49 -25.80 12.80
CA THR A 377 17.98 -26.61 13.88
C THR A 377 19.05 -26.52 14.95
N THR A 378 18.95 -25.49 15.78
CA THR A 378 19.66 -25.38 17.05
C THR A 378 19.02 -26.39 18.01
N SER A 379 19.22 -27.66 17.70
CA SER A 379 19.29 -28.69 18.70
C SER A 379 20.75 -29.11 18.66
N PRO A 380 21.62 -28.58 19.55
CA PRO A 380 22.94 -29.18 19.68
C PRO A 380 22.73 -30.67 19.98
N PRO A 381 23.47 -31.59 19.34
CA PRO A 381 23.52 -32.95 19.84
C PRO A 381 23.93 -32.84 21.32
N SER A 382 23.14 -33.45 22.20
CA SER A 382 23.41 -33.50 23.64
C SER A 382 24.84 -34.02 23.85
N GLY A 383 25.79 -33.12 24.08
CA GLY A 383 27.22 -33.45 24.26
C GLY A 383 28.24 -32.52 23.60
N ALA A 384 27.85 -31.62 22.69
CA ALA A 384 28.83 -30.68 22.11
C ALA A 384 28.95 -29.40 22.95
N GLY A 385 30.12 -29.21 23.58
CA GLY A 385 30.48 -27.97 24.28
C GLY A 385 30.46 -26.74 23.35
N PRO A 386 30.61 -25.51 23.90
CA PRO A 386 30.49 -24.28 23.14
C PRO A 386 31.45 -24.26 21.93
N PRO A 387 31.01 -23.75 20.76
CA PRO A 387 31.86 -23.66 19.59
C PRO A 387 33.06 -22.76 19.89
N ALA A 388 34.25 -23.23 19.53
CA ALA A 388 35.48 -22.46 19.68
C ALA A 388 35.38 -21.15 18.87
N PRO A 389 35.91 -20.02 19.39
CA PRO A 389 35.92 -18.77 18.65
C PRO A 389 36.67 -18.93 17.33
N TRP A 390 36.12 -18.34 16.28
CA TRP A 390 36.68 -18.35 14.93
C TRP A 390 38.10 -17.76 14.94
N VAL A 391 39.10 -18.60 14.70
CA VAL A 391 40.49 -18.18 14.49
C VAL A 391 40.73 -18.10 12.97
N PRO A 392 41.06 -16.93 12.41
CA PRO A 392 41.39 -16.83 10.99
C PRO A 392 42.67 -17.63 10.70
N THR A 393 42.58 -18.59 9.79
CA THR A 393 43.74 -19.29 9.24
C THR A 393 44.61 -18.31 8.46
N PRO A 394 45.92 -18.18 8.74
CA PRO A 394 46.79 -17.31 7.96
C PRO A 394 46.95 -17.89 6.55
N GLY A 395 46.44 -17.17 5.55
CA GLY A 395 46.63 -17.50 4.13
C GLY A 395 48.10 -17.41 3.72
N PRO A 396 48.52 -18.15 2.67
CA PRO A 396 49.91 -18.21 2.26
C PRO A 396 50.41 -16.84 1.80
N ARG A 397 51.47 -16.33 2.43
CA ARG A 397 52.17 -15.10 2.04
C ARG A 397 52.66 -15.21 0.60
N ARG A 398 51.98 -14.56 -0.35
CA ARG A 398 52.56 -14.30 -1.68
C ARG A 398 53.64 -13.23 -1.51
N ARG A 399 54.90 -13.63 -1.70
CA ARG A 399 56.03 -12.70 -1.82
C ARG A 399 55.84 -11.90 -3.10
N CYS A 400 55.87 -10.56 -2.98
CA CYS A 400 56.08 -9.69 -4.12
C CYS A 400 57.45 -9.98 -4.73
N ARG A 401 57.48 -10.13 -6.05
CA ARG A 401 58.66 -9.85 -6.88
C ARG A 401 58.25 -8.84 -7.92
#